data_AF-A0A117PZ30-F1
#
_entry.id   AF-A0A117PZ30-F1
#
_cell.length_a   1.000
_cell.length_b   1.000
_cell.length_c   1.000
_cell.angle_alpha   90.00
_cell.angle_beta   90.00
_cell.angle_gamma   90.00
#
_symmetry.space_group_name_H-M   'P 1'
#
loop_
_entity.id
_entity.type
_entity.pdbx_description
1 polymer ?
#
loop_
_entity_poly.entity_id
_entity_poly.type
_entity_poly.pdbx_seq_one_letter_code
_entity_poly.pdbx_strand_id
1 'polypeptide(L)'
;MTGLHLVTADDSPAAPDAVAAVAAGEPAGGRTATRASAAAIGLLLPNMRKDPSLRTDAGRMLLQMLSAHSIGDQAKWLRLARSVPGHRADMLAQAARRCADHWLRFANELETRRM
;
A
#
# COMPACT_ATOMS: atom_id res chain seq x y z
N MET A 1 -61.43 18.57 42.81
CA MET A 1 -60.67 18.94 41.60
C MET A 1 -59.46 18.03 41.53
N THR A 2 -59.43 17.28 40.45
CA THR A 2 -58.59 16.12 40.12
C THR A 2 -57.16 16.54 39.78
N GLY A 3 -56.16 15.71 40.13
CA GLY A 3 -54.79 15.91 39.67
C GLY A 3 -53.77 14.97 40.31
N LEU A 4 -54.00 13.65 40.22
CA LEU A 4 -53.00 12.62 40.50
C LEU A 4 -52.52 12.05 39.16
N HIS A 5 -51.23 12.23 38.83
CA HIS A 5 -50.46 11.50 37.80
C HIS A 5 -49.03 12.06 37.87
N LEU A 6 -47.93 11.33 37.78
CA LEU A 6 -47.56 9.92 37.83
C LEU A 6 -46.02 10.01 37.84
N VAL A 7 -45.35 9.30 38.75
CA VAL A 7 -43.89 9.19 38.73
C VAL A 7 -43.46 8.34 37.54
N THR A 8 -42.51 8.83 36.76
CA THR A 8 -41.63 8.00 35.93
C THR A 8 -40.22 8.55 36.07
N ALA A 9 -39.35 7.77 36.70
CA ALA A 9 -37.92 7.87 36.52
C ALA A 9 -37.58 7.19 35.19
N ASP A 10 -36.69 7.78 34.37
CA ASP A 10 -35.60 7.02 33.78
C ASP A 10 -34.46 7.93 33.33
N ASP A 11 -33.27 7.36 33.50
CA ASP A 11 -31.91 7.83 33.33
C ASP A 11 -31.55 8.20 31.89
N SER A 12 -30.87 9.34 31.67
CA SER A 12 -29.96 9.44 30.53
C SER A 12 -28.87 10.51 30.76
N PRO A 13 -27.63 10.10 31.03
CA PRO A 13 -26.49 11.01 31.16
C PRO A 13 -25.99 11.41 29.77
N ALA A 14 -25.97 12.71 29.50
CA ALA A 14 -25.29 13.26 28.32
C ALA A 14 -23.79 12.95 28.43
N ALA A 15 -23.34 12.06 27.55
CA ALA A 15 -21.98 11.57 27.47
C ALA A 15 -20.97 12.67 27.04
N PRO A 16 -19.67 12.48 27.37
CA PRO A 16 -18.62 13.50 27.31
C PRO A 16 -17.83 13.56 25.99
N ASP A 17 -17.04 14.63 25.86
CA ASP A 17 -15.81 14.77 25.07
C ASP A 17 -15.74 14.12 23.68
N ALA A 18 -16.01 14.92 22.64
CA ALA A 18 -15.37 14.72 21.34
C ALA A 18 -14.07 15.54 21.30
N VAL A 19 -13.05 14.93 21.91
CA VAL A 19 -11.64 15.27 21.81
C VAL A 19 -11.20 15.59 20.38
N ALA A 20 -10.31 16.57 20.30
CA ALA A 20 -9.47 16.87 19.17
C ALA A 20 -8.85 15.60 18.54
N ALA A 21 -8.99 15.48 17.22
CA ALA A 21 -8.04 14.76 16.39
C ALA A 21 -7.70 15.65 15.19
N VAL A 22 -6.83 16.62 15.48
CA VAL A 22 -6.02 17.27 14.45
C VAL A 22 -5.03 16.24 13.93
N ALA A 23 -4.75 16.33 12.62
CA ALA A 23 -3.59 15.75 11.94
C ALA A 23 -3.62 14.24 11.64
N ALA A 24 -4.17 13.91 10.48
CA ALA A 24 -3.44 13.04 9.56
C ALA A 24 -2.94 13.91 8.40
N GLY A 25 -1.74 14.49 8.58
CA GLY A 25 -0.96 15.00 7.47
C GLY A 25 -0.68 13.84 6.52
N GLU A 26 -1.48 13.74 5.46
CA GLU A 26 -1.31 12.76 4.40
C GLU A 26 0.07 12.98 3.74
N PRO A 27 0.92 11.93 3.64
CA PRO A 27 2.22 12.06 2.99
C PRO A 27 1.99 12.13 1.48
N ALA A 28 1.77 13.34 0.96
CA ALA A 28 1.73 13.59 -0.48
C ALA A 28 2.99 13.06 -1.19
N GLY A 29 4.11 12.93 -0.47
CA GLY A 29 5.36 12.34 -0.95
C GLY A 29 5.26 10.86 -1.32
N GLY A 30 4.51 10.04 -0.57
CA GLY A 30 4.43 8.60 -0.81
C GLY A 30 3.71 8.24 -2.11
N ARG A 31 2.57 8.91 -2.37
CA ARG A 31 1.79 8.71 -3.62
C ARG A 31 2.57 9.13 -4.87
N THR A 32 3.39 10.16 -4.76
CA THR A 32 4.17 10.71 -5.88
C THR A 32 5.38 9.82 -6.19
N ALA A 33 6.07 9.34 -5.16
CA ALA A 33 7.19 8.40 -5.28
C ALA A 33 6.76 7.05 -5.90
N THR A 34 5.63 6.48 -5.47
CA THR A 34 5.11 5.23 -6.04
C THR A 34 4.77 5.36 -7.53
N ARG A 35 4.14 6.46 -7.93
CA ARG A 35 3.82 6.72 -9.35
C ARG A 35 5.09 6.90 -10.19
N ALA A 36 6.09 7.63 -9.68
CA ALA A 36 7.37 7.79 -10.35
C ALA A 36 8.12 6.46 -10.49
N SER A 37 8.11 5.62 -9.44
CA SER A 37 8.73 4.29 -9.46
C SER A 37 8.05 3.36 -10.47
N ALA A 38 6.71 3.33 -10.51
CA ALA A 38 5.99 2.47 -11.45
C ALA A 38 6.20 2.91 -12.91
N ALA A 39 6.25 4.21 -13.17
CA ALA A 39 6.58 4.77 -14.48
C ALA A 39 8.02 4.44 -14.90
N ALA A 40 8.98 4.54 -13.97
CA ALA A 40 10.38 4.18 -14.22
C ALA A 40 10.53 2.69 -14.58
N ILE A 41 9.88 1.79 -13.83
CA ILE A 41 9.88 0.35 -14.15
C ILE A 41 9.28 0.09 -15.54
N GLY A 42 8.16 0.75 -15.86
CA GLY A 42 7.52 0.65 -17.18
C GLY A 42 8.39 1.09 -18.35
N LEU A 43 9.30 2.06 -18.13
CA LEU A 43 10.26 2.54 -19.13
C LEU A 43 11.50 1.66 -19.26
N LEU A 44 11.92 1.00 -18.16
CA LEU A 44 13.13 0.17 -18.13
C LEU A 44 12.90 -1.26 -18.64
N LEU A 45 11.72 -1.85 -18.36
CA LEU A 45 11.37 -3.22 -18.76
C LEU A 45 11.52 -3.52 -20.25
N PRO A 46 11.08 -2.64 -21.18
CA PRO A 46 11.21 -2.87 -22.62
C PRO A 46 12.67 -2.96 -23.07
N ASN A 47 13.56 -2.20 -22.43
CA ASN A 47 14.99 -2.22 -22.74
C ASN A 47 15.66 -3.49 -22.19
N MET A 48 15.31 -3.90 -20.97
CA MET A 48 15.82 -5.15 -20.38
C MET A 48 15.36 -6.39 -21.17
N ARG A 49 14.13 -6.40 -21.73
CA ARG A 49 13.64 -7.49 -22.58
C ARG A 49 14.42 -7.68 -23.89
N LYS A 50 15.11 -6.63 -24.37
CA LYS A 50 15.94 -6.69 -25.58
C LYS A 50 17.33 -7.27 -25.31
N ASP A 51 17.75 -7.34 -24.06
CA ASP A 51 19.07 -7.86 -23.68
C ASP A 51 19.13 -9.39 -23.87
N PRO A 52 20.04 -9.90 -24.73
CA PRO A 52 20.18 -11.34 -24.95
C PRO A 52 20.64 -12.11 -23.70
N SER A 53 21.38 -11.48 -22.78
CA SER A 53 21.86 -12.08 -21.53
C SER A 53 20.72 -12.35 -20.53
N LEU A 54 19.60 -11.62 -20.65
CA LEU A 54 18.39 -11.81 -19.84
C LEU A 54 17.40 -12.83 -20.43
N ARG A 55 17.71 -13.44 -21.58
CA ARG A 55 16.87 -14.50 -22.17
C ARG A 55 17.08 -15.87 -21.56
N THR A 56 17.95 -16.00 -20.56
CA THR A 56 18.12 -17.21 -19.74
C THR A 56 16.86 -17.49 -18.93
N ASP A 57 16.71 -18.71 -18.40
CA ASP A 57 15.54 -19.07 -17.60
C ASP A 57 15.38 -18.19 -16.36
N ALA A 58 16.49 -17.96 -15.64
CA ALA A 58 16.57 -17.03 -14.52
C ALA A 58 16.26 -15.58 -14.94
N GLY A 59 16.78 -15.12 -16.07
CA GLY A 59 16.51 -13.76 -16.58
C GLY A 59 15.04 -13.54 -16.94
N ARG A 60 14.38 -14.53 -17.56
CA ARG A 60 12.95 -14.49 -17.85
C ARG A 60 12.10 -14.46 -16.58
N MET A 61 12.45 -15.27 -15.58
CA MET A 61 11.77 -15.27 -14.28
C MET A 61 11.88 -13.89 -13.62
N LEU A 62 13.07 -13.27 -13.61
CA LEU A 62 13.27 -11.93 -13.07
C LEU A 62 12.43 -10.87 -13.82
N LEU A 63 12.40 -10.92 -15.15
CA LEU A 63 11.58 -10.02 -15.96
C LEU A 63 10.08 -10.21 -15.72
N GLN A 64 9.63 -11.46 -15.52
CA GLN A 64 8.24 -11.76 -15.18
C GLN A 64 7.87 -11.17 -13.81
N MET A 65 8.73 -11.34 -12.80
CA MET A 65 8.50 -10.78 -11.48
C MET A 65 8.48 -9.25 -11.48
N LEU A 66 9.41 -8.60 -12.19
CA LEU A 66 9.40 -7.13 -12.34
C LEU A 66 8.17 -6.63 -13.13
N SER A 67 7.69 -7.40 -14.10
CA SER A 67 6.49 -7.05 -14.86
C SER A 67 5.21 -7.05 -14.02
N ALA A 68 5.11 -7.90 -13.01
CA ALA A 68 3.99 -7.93 -12.07
C ALA A 68 3.90 -6.63 -11.25
N HIS A 69 5.05 -6.02 -10.94
CA HIS A 69 5.12 -4.72 -10.26
C HIS A 69 4.96 -3.53 -11.22
N SER A 70 5.00 -3.76 -12.55
CA SER A 70 4.77 -2.75 -13.58
C SER A 70 3.29 -2.44 -13.85
N ILE A 71 2.38 -2.85 -12.96
CA ILE A 71 1.00 -2.33 -12.95
C ILE A 71 1.11 -0.83 -12.66
N GLY A 72 1.36 -0.05 -13.72
CA GLY A 72 1.69 1.37 -13.73
C GLY A 72 0.48 2.26 -13.45
N ASP A 73 -0.64 1.66 -13.02
CA ASP A 73 -1.85 2.37 -12.71
C ASP A 73 -2.01 2.48 -11.19
N GLN A 74 -1.57 3.62 -10.66
CA GLN A 74 -1.77 3.99 -9.27
C GLN A 74 -3.25 3.87 -8.85
N ALA A 75 -4.20 4.11 -9.76
CA ALA A 75 -5.62 3.97 -9.47
C ALA A 75 -6.02 2.49 -9.30
N LYS A 76 -5.41 1.56 -10.05
CA LYS A 76 -5.59 0.11 -9.83
C LYS A 76 -5.02 -0.33 -8.49
N TRP A 77 -3.84 0.16 -8.11
CA TRP A 77 -3.26 -0.13 -6.80
C TRP A 77 -4.10 0.38 -5.64
N LEU A 78 -4.59 1.62 -5.71
CA LEU A 78 -5.50 2.18 -4.71
C LEU A 78 -6.85 1.45 -4.66
N ARG A 79 -7.36 0.98 -5.81
CA ARG A 79 -8.56 0.16 -5.85
C ARG A 79 -8.33 -1.21 -5.20
N LEU A 80 -7.19 -1.84 -5.45
CA LEU A 80 -6.81 -3.11 -4.84
C LEU A 80 -6.65 -2.96 -3.32
N ALA A 81 -5.94 -1.93 -2.87
CA ALA A 81 -5.79 -1.65 -1.44
C ALA A 81 -7.14 -1.44 -0.74
N ARG A 82 -8.06 -0.69 -1.37
CA ARG A 82 -9.42 -0.47 -0.84
C ARG A 82 -10.30 -1.73 -0.84
N SER A 83 -9.95 -2.76 -1.63
CA SER A 83 -10.69 -4.03 -1.63
C SER A 83 -10.28 -4.97 -0.48
N VAL A 84 -9.19 -4.67 0.23
CA VAL A 84 -8.70 -5.48 1.35
C VAL A 84 -9.57 -5.23 2.58
N PRO A 85 -10.13 -6.28 3.22
CA PRO A 85 -10.85 -6.13 4.49
C PRO A 85 -9.94 -5.56 5.59
N GLY A 86 -10.47 -4.65 6.41
CA GLY A 86 -9.69 -3.93 7.44
C GLY A 86 -8.89 -4.85 8.38
N HIS A 87 -9.48 -5.96 8.83
CA HIS A 87 -8.81 -6.93 9.72
C HIS A 87 -7.65 -7.71 9.07
N ARG A 88 -7.51 -7.71 7.73
CA ARG A 88 -6.37 -8.32 7.02
C ARG A 88 -5.36 -7.30 6.51
N ALA A 89 -5.71 -6.01 6.54
CA ALA A 89 -4.89 -4.95 5.97
C ALA A 89 -3.47 -4.93 6.56
N ASP A 90 -3.34 -5.06 7.88
CA ASP A 90 -2.03 -5.06 8.54
C ASP A 90 -1.15 -6.25 8.16
N MET A 91 -1.74 -7.43 8.03
CA MET A 91 -1.01 -8.64 7.61
C MET A 91 -0.53 -8.51 6.17
N LEU A 92 -1.39 -8.05 5.26
CA LEU A 92 -1.01 -7.82 3.86
C LEU A 92 0.01 -6.68 3.72
N ALA A 93 -0.12 -5.61 4.51
CA ALA A 93 0.85 -4.52 4.53
C ALA A 93 2.23 -4.98 5.00
N GLN A 94 2.30 -5.82 6.03
CA GLN A 94 3.55 -6.44 6.48
C GLN A 94 4.17 -7.35 5.41
N ALA A 95 3.36 -8.19 4.76
CA ALA A 95 3.82 -9.05 3.66
C ALA A 95 4.38 -8.21 2.50
N ALA A 96 3.67 -7.16 2.09
CA ALA A 96 4.11 -6.26 1.03
C ALA A 96 5.44 -5.56 1.36
N ARG A 97 5.60 -5.09 2.61
CA ARG A 97 6.87 -4.49 3.09
C ARG A 97 8.03 -5.48 3.02
N ARG A 98 7.83 -6.72 3.48
CA ARG A 98 8.87 -7.76 3.42
C ARG A 98 9.26 -8.09 1.97
N CYS A 99 8.30 -8.13 1.06
CA CYS A 99 8.59 -8.28 -0.37
C CYS A 99 9.44 -7.11 -0.90
N ALA A 100 9.12 -5.87 -0.52
CA ALA A 100 9.92 -4.70 -0.91
C ALA A 100 11.36 -4.78 -0.37
N ASP A 101 11.55 -5.21 0.88
CA ASP A 101 12.88 -5.40 1.46
C ASP A 101 13.71 -6.46 0.71
N HIS A 102 13.10 -7.55 0.28
CA HIS A 102 13.78 -8.57 -0.53
C HIS A 102 14.24 -8.00 -1.88
N TRP A 103 13.40 -7.20 -2.55
CA TRP A 103 13.78 -6.53 -3.79
C TRP A 103 14.92 -5.53 -3.60
N LEU A 104 14.90 -4.78 -2.50
CA LEU A 104 15.97 -3.84 -2.17
C LEU A 104 17.31 -4.57 -1.94
N ARG A 105 17.30 -5.67 -1.18
CA ARG A 105 18.50 -6.50 -0.97
C ARG A 105 19.03 -7.08 -2.28
N PHE A 106 18.14 -7.54 -3.15
CA PHE A 106 18.52 -8.04 -4.47
C PHE A 106 19.18 -6.97 -5.34
N ALA A 107 18.65 -5.73 -5.33
CA ALA A 107 19.27 -4.62 -6.05
C ALA A 107 20.68 -4.31 -5.53
N ASN A 108 20.85 -4.22 -4.20
CA ASN A 108 22.14 -3.96 -3.57
C ASN A 108 23.18 -5.05 -3.91
N GLU A 109 22.76 -6.33 -3.94
CA GLU A 109 23.62 -7.45 -4.32
C GLU A 109 24.08 -7.33 -5.79
N LEU A 110 23.18 -6.95 -6.71
CA LEU A 110 23.53 -6.71 -8.12
C LEU A 110 24.49 -5.54 -8.30
N GLU A 111 24.32 -4.47 -7.53
CA GLU A 111 25.21 -3.30 -7.54
C GLU A 111 26.60 -3.65 -7.00
N THR A 112 26.66 -4.46 -5.94
CA THR A 112 27.94 -4.93 -5.37
C THR A 112 28.73 -5.78 -6.36
N ARG A 113 28.06 -6.62 -7.17
CA ARG A 113 28.70 -7.44 -8.22
C ARG A 113 29.19 -6.64 -9.44
N ARG A 114 28.76 -5.39 -9.59
CA ARG A 114 29.20 -4.50 -10.67
C ARG A 114 30.49 -3.75 -10.33
N MET A 115 30.88 -3.72 -9.04
CA MET A 115 32.18 -3.23 -8.59
C MET A 115 33.26 -4.29 -8.78
#